data_AF-A0A4Y7TTM7-F1
#
_entry.id   AF-A0A4Y7TTM7-F1
#
_cell.length_a   1.000
_cell.length_b   1.000
_cell.length_c   1.000
_cell.angle_alpha   90.00
_cell.angle_beta   90.00
_cell.angle_gamma   90.00
#
_symmetry.space_group_name_H-M   'P 1'
#
loop_
_entity.id
_entity.type
_entity.pdbx_description
1 polymer ?
#
loop_
_entity_poly.entity_id
_entity_poly.type
_entity_poly.pdbx_seq_one_letter_code
_entity_poly.pdbx_strand_id
1 'polypeptide(L)'
;MSIALDRSRWKIRVCFTPSSLCHNSDPPVLRPLTSLKWPYVPEESAYPDPLKRDDPKVLQLRQYEAIASSPAIRRILSAHKNLPDLLTSIDGLRGRDREEALQKALGVTPEDVSDLRARKELDEDTKALRELAEAIESRREGR
;
A
#
# COMPACT_ATOMS: atom_id res chain seq x y z
N MET A 1 -12.99 -5.70 35.10
CA MET A 1 -14.46 -5.51 35.04
C MET A 1 -14.70 -4.00 35.07
N SER A 2 -15.21 -3.29 34.08
CA SER A 2 -15.74 -3.58 32.75
C SER A 2 -15.62 -2.26 31.96
N ILE A 3 -15.19 -2.29 30.70
CA ILE A 3 -15.23 -1.13 29.81
C ILE A 3 -16.42 -1.34 28.88
N ALA A 4 -17.42 -0.47 28.99
CA ALA A 4 -18.52 -0.41 28.05
C ALA A 4 -18.01 0.27 26.76
N LEU A 5 -17.95 -0.49 25.66
CA LEU A 5 -17.81 0.08 24.33
C LEU A 5 -19.17 0.63 23.90
N ASP A 6 -19.35 1.95 23.98
CA ASP A 6 -20.35 2.60 23.14
C ASP A 6 -19.82 2.70 21.71
N ARG A 7 -20.60 2.15 20.78
CA ARG A 7 -20.21 1.75 19.44
C ARG A 7 -20.84 2.64 18.38
N SER A 8 -21.09 3.90 18.70
CA SER A 8 -21.83 4.80 17.85
C SER A 8 -21.09 6.11 17.65
N ARG A 9 -20.92 6.47 16.37
CA ARG A 9 -20.56 7.80 15.85
C ARG A 9 -19.07 8.03 15.57
N TRP A 10 -18.58 7.41 14.50
CA TRP A 10 -17.44 7.96 13.74
C TRP A 10 -17.87 9.22 13.00
N LYS A 11 -17.93 10.35 13.72
CA LYS A 11 -17.77 11.66 13.11
C LYS A 11 -16.33 12.06 13.33
N ILE A 12 -15.55 12.12 12.25
CA ILE A 12 -14.23 12.73 12.24
C ILE A 12 -14.46 14.20 12.65
N ARG A 13 -14.23 14.52 13.93
CA ARG A 13 -14.02 15.90 14.36
C ARG A 13 -12.57 16.22 14.09
N VAL A 14 -12.34 17.02 13.05
CA VAL A 14 -11.10 17.77 12.94
C VAL A 14 -11.14 18.82 14.04
N CYS A 15 -10.48 18.55 15.16
CA CYS A 15 -10.24 19.56 16.19
C CYS A 15 -9.07 20.43 15.71
N PHE A 16 -9.38 21.52 15.02
CA PHE A 16 -8.42 22.57 14.72
C PHE A 16 -8.19 23.38 15.99
N THR A 17 -6.97 23.37 16.52
CA THR A 17 -6.59 24.19 17.67
C THR A 17 -6.63 25.68 17.27
N PRO A 18 -7.26 26.57 18.06
CA PRO A 18 -7.18 28.00 17.81
C PRO A 18 -5.86 28.50 18.39
N SER A 19 -4.82 28.56 17.56
CA SER A 19 -3.66 29.40 17.90
C SER A 19 -4.06 30.85 17.68
N SER A 20 -4.30 31.52 18.80
CA SER A 20 -4.59 32.93 18.96
C SER A 20 -3.50 33.82 18.36
N LEU A 21 -3.86 34.62 17.35
CA LEU A 21 -3.53 36.05 17.17
C LEU A 21 -3.88 36.47 15.73
N CYS A 22 -5.10 36.97 15.57
CA CYS A 22 -5.57 37.57 14.33
C CYS A 22 -4.99 38.98 14.23
N HIS A 23 -3.94 39.16 13.44
CA HIS A 23 -3.69 40.44 12.80
C HIS A 23 -4.83 40.65 11.80
N ASN A 24 -5.55 41.78 11.86
CA ASN A 24 -6.50 42.16 10.83
C ASN A 24 -5.75 42.39 9.51
N SER A 25 -5.54 41.32 8.75
CA SER A 25 -5.22 41.37 7.33
C SER A 25 -6.40 40.75 6.60
N ASP A 26 -6.93 41.48 5.62
CA ASP A 26 -7.93 40.98 4.67
C ASP A 26 -7.62 39.53 4.23
N PRO A 27 -8.64 38.68 3.95
CA PRO A 27 -8.39 37.30 3.57
C PRO A 27 -7.39 37.28 2.42
N PRO A 28 -6.26 36.56 2.54
CA PRO A 28 -5.25 36.55 1.50
C PRO A 28 -5.92 36.13 0.20
N VAL A 29 -5.82 36.97 -0.83
CA VAL A 29 -6.40 36.70 -2.15
C VAL A 29 -5.79 35.39 -2.64
N LEU A 30 -6.54 34.30 -2.50
CA LEU A 30 -6.08 32.98 -2.87
C LEU A 30 -5.89 32.97 -4.38
N ARG A 31 -4.69 32.59 -4.81
CA ARG A 31 -4.44 32.41 -6.24
C ARG A 31 -5.37 31.30 -6.74
N PRO A 32 -6.02 31.48 -7.90
CA PRO A 32 -6.82 30.42 -8.48
C PRO A 32 -5.93 29.20 -8.72
N LEU A 33 -6.49 28.00 -8.52
CA LEU A 33 -5.79 26.72 -8.73
C LEU A 33 -5.21 26.60 -10.14
N THR A 34 -5.76 27.33 -11.10
CA THR A 34 -5.29 27.42 -12.49
C THR A 34 -3.98 28.20 -12.66
N SER A 35 -3.54 28.99 -11.68
CA SER A 35 -2.24 29.69 -11.73
C SER A 35 -1.06 28.78 -11.35
N LEU A 36 -1.33 27.57 -10.86
CA LEU A 36 -0.30 26.57 -10.62
C LEU A 36 0.21 26.06 -11.98
N LYS A 37 1.42 26.50 -12.35
CA LYS A 37 2.21 25.88 -13.42
C LYS A 37 2.65 24.50 -12.95
N TRP A 38 1.80 23.50 -13.12
CA TRP A 38 2.20 22.13 -12.96
C TRP A 38 3.18 21.78 -14.09
N PRO A 39 4.32 21.13 -13.77
CA PRO A 39 5.18 20.61 -14.81
C PRO A 39 4.37 19.65 -15.68
N TYR A 40 4.52 19.77 -16.99
CA TYR A 40 3.89 18.86 -17.94
C TYR A 40 4.29 17.43 -17.59
N VAL A 41 3.30 16.58 -17.34
CA VAL A 41 3.49 15.14 -17.18
C VAL A 41 3.32 14.54 -18.57
N PRO A 42 4.37 13.96 -19.17
CA PRO A 42 4.27 13.36 -20.49
C PRO A 42 3.19 12.27 -20.52
N GLU A 43 2.37 12.31 -21.55
CA GLU A 43 1.50 11.18 -21.89
C GLU A 43 2.37 9.97 -22.28
N GLU A 44 1.88 8.76 -21.99
CA GLU A 44 2.61 7.53 -22.28
C GLU A 44 2.87 7.39 -23.78
N SER A 45 4.07 6.92 -24.15
CA SER A 45 4.43 6.74 -25.56
C SER A 45 3.50 5.74 -26.23
N ALA A 46 2.82 6.16 -27.30
CA ALA A 46 1.91 5.31 -28.07
C ALA A 46 2.61 4.09 -28.73
N TYR A 47 3.93 4.15 -28.89
CA TYR A 47 4.75 3.04 -29.39
C TYR A 47 5.83 2.68 -28.36
N PRO A 48 5.61 1.63 -27.54
CA PRO A 48 6.65 1.11 -26.68
C PRO A 48 7.74 0.44 -27.51
N ASP A 49 8.98 0.58 -27.06
CA ASP A 49 10.16 -0.09 -27.64
C ASP A 49 9.96 -1.62 -27.59
N PRO A 50 10.08 -2.34 -28.73
CA PRO A 50 9.85 -3.78 -28.79
C PRO A 50 10.77 -4.59 -27.85
N LEU A 51 11.95 -4.06 -27.52
CA LEU A 51 12.88 -4.74 -26.60
C LEU A 51 12.41 -4.68 -25.14
N LYS A 52 11.59 -3.67 -24.78
CA LYS A 52 11.07 -3.47 -23.42
C LYS A 52 9.75 -4.21 -23.17
N ARG A 53 9.35 -5.10 -24.08
CA ARG A 53 8.12 -5.88 -23.95
C ARG A 53 8.19 -6.92 -22.83
N ASP A 54 9.38 -7.48 -22.60
CA ASP A 54 9.60 -8.54 -21.62
C ASP A 54 9.92 -8.00 -20.22
N ASP A 55 10.19 -6.69 -20.10
CA ASP A 55 10.42 -6.05 -18.81
C ASP A 55 9.12 -5.97 -18.00
N PRO A 56 9.17 -6.14 -16.67
CA PRO A 56 7.99 -5.96 -15.82
C PRO A 56 7.47 -4.52 -15.96
N LYS A 57 6.20 -4.38 -16.38
CA LYS A 57 5.56 -3.08 -16.58
C LYS A 57 5.45 -2.32 -15.25
N VAL A 58 5.93 -1.08 -15.22
CA VAL A 58 5.79 -0.19 -14.06
C VAL A 58 4.30 0.10 -13.81
N LEU A 59 3.90 0.06 -12.53
CA LEU A 59 2.54 0.37 -12.12
C LEU A 59 2.20 1.85 -12.38
N GLN A 60 1.06 2.10 -13.00
CA GLN A 60 0.53 3.44 -13.23
C GLN A 60 -0.13 4.00 -11.96
N LEU A 61 -0.20 5.32 -11.83
CA LEU A 61 -0.83 5.98 -10.68
C LEU A 61 -2.28 5.53 -10.47
N ARG A 62 -3.06 5.38 -11.55
CA ARG A 62 -4.44 4.87 -11.50
C ARG A 62 -4.51 3.46 -10.92
N GLN A 63 -3.51 2.61 -11.19
CA GLN A 63 -3.45 1.25 -10.64
C GLN A 63 -3.12 1.28 -9.15
N TYR A 64 -2.22 2.15 -8.71
CA TYR A 64 -1.96 2.36 -7.28
C TYR A 64 -3.21 2.83 -6.53
N GLU A 65 -3.96 3.80 -7.09
CA GLU A 65 -5.23 4.26 -6.50
C GLU A 65 -6.24 3.12 -6.42
N ALA A 66 -6.36 2.35 -7.49
CA ALA A 66 -7.25 1.20 -7.58
C ALA A 66 -6.92 0.14 -6.51
N ILE A 67 -5.63 -0.12 -6.27
CA ILE A 67 -5.14 -1.03 -5.23
C ILE A 67 -5.44 -0.46 -3.84
N ALA A 68 -5.10 0.82 -3.58
CA ALA A 68 -5.30 1.47 -2.29
C ALA A 68 -6.79 1.61 -1.88
N SER A 69 -7.69 1.71 -2.86
CA SER A 69 -9.13 1.80 -2.64
C SER A 69 -9.83 0.44 -2.60
N SER A 70 -9.13 -0.67 -2.81
CA SER A 70 -9.75 -2.00 -2.94
C SER A 70 -10.30 -2.52 -1.60
N PRO A 71 -11.61 -2.84 -1.50
CA PRO A 71 -12.18 -3.41 -0.28
C PRO A 71 -11.72 -4.84 -0.03
N ALA A 72 -11.39 -5.60 -1.08
CA ALA A 72 -10.87 -6.97 -0.96
C ALA A 72 -9.52 -6.98 -0.25
N ILE A 73 -8.60 -6.10 -0.69
CA ILE A 73 -7.26 -5.96 -0.09
C ILE A 73 -7.36 -5.54 1.37
N ARG A 74 -8.23 -4.58 1.71
CA ARG A 74 -8.47 -4.17 3.11
C ARG A 74 -8.99 -5.31 3.98
N ARG A 75 -9.84 -6.19 3.44
CA ARG A 75 -10.34 -7.37 4.16
C ARG A 75 -9.23 -8.38 4.45
N ILE A 76 -8.40 -8.69 3.45
CA ILE A 76 -7.27 -9.62 3.58
C ILE A 76 -6.30 -9.13 4.66
N LEU A 77 -5.93 -7.83 4.62
CA LEU A 77 -5.06 -7.22 5.64
C LEU A 77 -5.67 -7.23 7.05
N SER A 78 -7.00 -7.18 7.16
CA SER A 78 -7.69 -7.28 8.46
C SER A 78 -7.84 -8.72 8.97
N ALA A 79 -7.88 -9.70 8.07
CA ALA A 79 -8.00 -11.11 8.40
C ALA A 79 -6.65 -11.68 8.88
N HIS A 80 -5.57 -11.29 8.23
CA HIS A 80 -4.21 -11.75 8.53
C HIS A 80 -3.43 -10.70 9.31
N LYS A 81 -3.44 -10.78 10.64
CA LYS A 81 -2.84 -9.75 11.52
C LYS A 81 -1.31 -9.63 11.41
N ASN A 82 -0.63 -10.72 11.06
CA ASN A 82 0.83 -10.75 10.95
C ASN A 82 1.32 -10.17 9.62
N LEU A 83 0.43 -10.15 8.61
CA LEU A 83 0.77 -9.76 7.24
C LEU A 83 1.23 -8.29 7.12
N PRO A 84 0.58 -7.28 7.76
CA PRO A 84 1.07 -5.91 7.76
C PRO A 84 2.47 -5.76 8.39
N ASP A 85 2.74 -6.45 9.49
CA ASP A 85 4.04 -6.38 10.17
C ASP A 85 5.14 -7.02 9.30
N LEU A 86 4.83 -8.16 8.68
CA LEU A 86 5.71 -8.83 7.71
C LEU A 86 6.02 -7.90 6.53
N LEU A 87 5.00 -7.31 5.90
CA LEU A 87 5.20 -6.39 4.78
C LEU A 87 6.04 -5.16 5.18
N THR A 88 5.82 -4.63 6.38
CA THR A 88 6.60 -3.51 6.92
C THR A 88 8.07 -3.89 7.15
N SER A 89 8.33 -5.10 7.66
CA SER A 89 9.70 -5.57 7.87
C SER A 89 10.45 -5.76 6.55
N ILE A 90 9.79 -6.30 5.52
CA ILE A 90 10.35 -6.45 4.17
C ILE A 90 10.57 -5.07 3.52
N ASP A 91 9.63 -4.13 3.71
CA ASP A 91 9.76 -2.77 3.18
C ASP A 91 10.85 -1.96 3.90
N GLY A 92 11.32 -2.40 5.07
CA GLY A 92 12.52 -1.86 5.72
C GLY A 92 13.83 -2.28 5.05
N LEU A 93 13.83 -3.37 4.30
CA LEU A 93 15.02 -3.93 3.65
C LEU A 93 15.31 -3.25 2.30
N ARG A 94 16.57 -3.30 1.85
CA ARG A 94 17.02 -2.70 0.58
C ARG A 94 17.90 -3.68 -0.18
N GLY A 95 17.92 -3.56 -1.51
CA GLY A 95 18.76 -4.39 -2.37
C GLY A 95 18.48 -5.89 -2.23
N ARG A 96 19.55 -6.67 -2.19
CA ARG A 96 19.51 -8.14 -2.19
C ARG A 96 18.77 -8.73 -0.99
N ASP A 97 18.92 -8.16 0.19
CA ASP A 97 18.27 -8.65 1.42
C ASP A 97 16.73 -8.61 1.29
N ARG A 98 16.21 -7.59 0.60
CA ARG A 98 14.78 -7.47 0.32
C ARG A 98 14.31 -8.59 -0.61
N GLU A 99 15.09 -8.89 -1.65
CA GLU A 99 14.77 -9.94 -2.61
C GLU A 99 14.79 -11.32 -1.95
N GLU A 100 15.79 -11.60 -1.12
CA GLU A 100 15.91 -12.86 -0.37
C GLU A 100 14.76 -13.01 0.64
N ALA A 101 14.41 -11.95 1.37
CA ALA A 101 13.27 -11.95 2.28
C ALA A 101 11.94 -12.20 1.54
N LEU A 102 11.75 -11.59 0.37
CA LEU A 102 10.58 -11.83 -0.48
C LEU A 102 10.52 -13.27 -0.99
N GLN A 103 11.64 -13.82 -1.46
CA GLN A 103 11.70 -15.21 -1.92
C GLN A 103 11.36 -16.19 -0.80
N LYS A 104 11.87 -15.94 0.41
CA LYS A 104 11.55 -16.74 1.60
C LYS A 104 10.07 -16.62 1.97
N ALA A 105 9.54 -15.40 2.03
CA ALA A 105 8.14 -15.16 2.36
C ALA A 105 7.16 -15.74 1.33
N LEU A 106 7.60 -15.91 0.08
CA LEU A 106 6.84 -16.56 -0.99
C LEU A 106 7.09 -18.07 -1.10
N GLY A 107 8.00 -18.64 -0.29
CA GLY A 107 8.35 -20.06 -0.33
C GLY A 107 9.03 -20.50 -1.63
N VAL A 108 9.68 -19.58 -2.35
CA VAL A 108 10.38 -19.86 -3.62
C VAL A 108 11.74 -20.53 -3.36
N THR A 109 12.38 -20.19 -2.24
CA THR A 109 13.64 -20.79 -1.82
C THR A 109 13.41 -22.04 -0.97
N PRO A 110 14.12 -23.15 -1.22
CA PRO A 110 14.04 -24.34 -0.36
C PRO A 110 14.60 -23.98 1.02
N GLU A 111 13.77 -24.06 2.05
CA GLU A 111 14.20 -23.74 3.41
C GLU A 111 15.12 -24.81 4.00
N ASP A 112 16.24 -24.37 4.58
CA ASP A 112 17.04 -25.18 5.50
C ASP A 112 16.23 -25.47 6.76
N VAL A 113 15.88 -26.74 6.88
CA VAL A 113 14.95 -27.35 7.83
C VAL A 113 15.52 -27.32 9.26
N SER A 114 15.20 -26.33 10.09
CA SER A 114 15.51 -26.44 11.54
C SER A 114 14.28 -26.41 12.45
N ASP A 115 13.25 -25.59 12.18
CA ASP A 115 12.13 -25.43 13.12
C ASP A 115 10.75 -25.72 12.51
N LEU A 116 10.08 -26.76 13.02
CA LEU A 116 8.72 -27.18 12.61
C LEU A 116 7.63 -26.13 12.89
N ARG A 117 7.81 -25.29 13.92
CA ARG A 117 6.86 -24.19 14.22
C ARG A 117 6.99 -23.04 13.25
N ALA A 118 8.23 -22.61 12.99
CA ALA A 118 8.52 -21.57 12.01
C ALA A 118 7.94 -21.95 10.63
N ARG A 119 8.08 -23.20 10.23
CA ARG A 119 7.48 -23.73 8.99
C ARG A 119 5.97 -23.59 8.92
N LYS A 120 5.26 -23.83 10.04
CA LYS A 120 3.80 -23.71 10.07
C LYS A 120 3.36 -22.25 9.97
N GLU A 121 4.04 -21.35 10.68
CA GLU A 121 3.78 -19.90 10.61
C GLU A 121 4.06 -19.37 9.19
N LEU A 122 5.16 -19.79 8.58
CA LEU A 122 5.49 -19.45 7.20
C LEU A 122 4.48 -20.02 6.19
N ASP A 123 3.94 -21.22 6.42
CA ASP A 123 2.89 -21.78 5.56
C ASP A 123 1.56 -20.99 5.63
N GLU A 124 1.25 -20.41 6.80
CA GLU A 124 0.10 -19.50 6.96
C GLU A 124 0.37 -18.13 6.31
N ASP A 125 1.55 -17.56 6.52
CA ASP A 125 1.95 -16.26 5.94
C ASP A 125 2.12 -16.32 4.41
N THR A 126 2.67 -17.41 3.86
CA THR A 126 2.78 -17.64 2.41
C THR A 126 1.41 -17.72 1.74
N LYS A 127 0.44 -18.40 2.37
CA LYS A 127 -0.96 -18.44 1.89
C LYS A 127 -1.59 -17.06 1.92
N ALA A 128 -1.40 -16.30 3.00
CA ALA A 128 -1.89 -14.93 3.12
C ALA A 128 -1.28 -13.99 2.07
N LEU A 129 0.03 -14.11 1.82
CA LEU A 129 0.73 -13.36 0.77
C LEU A 129 0.25 -13.73 -0.63
N ARG A 130 -0.03 -15.01 -0.87
CA ARG A 130 -0.58 -15.47 -2.15
C ARG A 130 -1.98 -14.93 -2.41
N GLU A 131 -2.85 -15.00 -1.40
CA GLU A 131 -4.20 -14.42 -1.46
C GLU A 131 -4.15 -12.91 -1.73
N LEU A 132 -3.23 -12.20 -1.04
CA LEU A 132 -3.00 -10.78 -1.27
C LEU A 132 -2.53 -10.49 -2.71
N ALA A 133 -1.57 -11.28 -3.22
CA ALA A 133 -1.04 -11.12 -4.57
C ALA A 133 -2.13 -11.31 -5.64
N GLU A 134 -2.99 -12.32 -5.49
CA GLU A 134 -4.12 -12.56 -6.38
C GLU A 134 -5.13 -11.40 -6.37
N ALA A 135 -5.40 -10.83 -5.20
CA ALA A 135 -6.28 -9.68 -5.06
C ALA A 135 -5.68 -8.41 -5.70
N ILE A 136 -4.36 -8.23 -5.63
CA ILE A 136 -3.64 -7.12 -6.27
C ILE A 136 -3.68 -7.28 -7.80
N GLU A 137 -3.38 -8.46 -8.32
CA GLU A 137 -3.40 -8.73 -9.76
C GLU A 137 -4.79 -8.54 -10.36
N SER A 138 -5.82 -9.01 -9.65
CA SER A 138 -7.23 -8.78 -10.03
C SER A 138 -7.54 -7.29 -10.16
N ARG A 139 -6.90 -6.44 -9.35
CA ARG A 139 -7.09 -4.98 -9.40
C ARG A 139 -6.21 -4.29 -10.42
N ARG A 140 -5.00 -4.79 -10.66
CA ARG A 140 -4.03 -4.27 -11.64
C ARG A 140 -4.55 -4.45 -13.07
N GLU A 141 -5.17 -5.58 -13.35
CA GLU A 141 -5.68 -5.95 -14.68
C GLU A 141 -7.03 -5.27 -15.03
N GLY A 142 -7.70 -4.65 -14.05
CA GLY A 142 -8.90 -3.86 -14.30
C GLY A 142 -10.08 -4.66 -14.85
N ARG A 143 -10.32 -5.88 -14.35
CA ARG A 143 -11.52 -6.66 -14.65
C ARG A 143 -12.75 -6.11 -13.93
#